data_AF-A0A1S3N6D7-F1
#
_entry.id   AF-A0A1S3N6D7-F1
#
_cell.length_a   1.000
_cell.length_b   1.000
_cell.length_c   1.000
_cell.angle_alpha   90.00
_cell.angle_beta   90.00
_cell.angle_gamma   90.00
#
_symmetry.space_group_name_H-M   'P 1'
#
loop_
_entity.id
_entity.type
_entity.pdbx_description
1 polymer ?
#
loop_
_entity_poly.entity_id
_entity_poly.type
_entity_poly.pdbx_seq_one_letter_code
_entity_poly.pdbx_strand_id
1 'polypeptide(L)'
;YGLPVGRSGGSCMIEIAVDNGTVKRQEESLFQPVSEVALGPIFLGDVPSHRDQPASTREVRGFVGCIRELQVNNKDIYIAGEALGGRNIHNCDTPVCQHLPCRNGGTCV
;
A
#
# COMPACT_ATOMS: atom_id res chain seq x y z
N TYR A 1 18.33 3.93 5.77
CA TYR A 1 18.24 3.10 4.55
C TYR A 1 18.77 3.96 3.42
N GLY A 2 19.62 3.42 2.57
CA GLY A 2 20.11 4.17 1.41
C GLY A 2 19.00 4.29 0.39
N LEU A 3 18.63 5.51 0.01
CA LEU A 3 17.90 5.71 -1.26
C LEU A 3 18.82 5.25 -2.40
N PRO A 4 18.29 4.80 -3.56
CA PRO A 4 19.09 4.40 -4.73
C PRO A 4 19.86 5.58 -5.37
N VAL A 5 19.93 6.72 -4.70
CA VAL A 5 20.54 7.97 -5.15
C VAL A 5 22.01 7.97 -4.73
N GLY A 6 22.88 7.57 -5.66
CA GLY A 6 24.32 7.76 -5.51
C GLY A 6 24.74 9.22 -5.68
N ARG A 7 26.05 9.50 -5.53
CA ARG A 7 26.67 10.82 -5.79
C ARG A 7 26.37 11.41 -7.18
N SER A 8 25.85 10.62 -8.11
CA SER A 8 25.53 10.96 -9.49
C SER A 8 24.05 11.25 -9.75
N GLY A 9 23.22 11.33 -8.70
CA GLY A 9 21.76 11.36 -8.84
C GLY A 9 21.16 9.95 -8.90
N GLY A 10 19.84 9.87 -8.87
CA GLY A 10 19.09 8.61 -8.91
C GLY A 10 17.69 8.82 -9.46
N SER A 11 17.06 7.76 -9.95
CA SER A 11 15.67 7.80 -10.42
C SER A 11 14.74 7.00 -9.52
N CYS A 12 13.50 7.48 -9.38
CA CYS A 12 12.41 6.80 -8.72
C CYS A 12 11.43 6.34 -9.80
N MET A 13 10.99 5.08 -9.74
CA MET A 13 10.13 4.48 -10.76
C MET A 13 8.90 3.87 -10.12
N ILE A 14 7.76 4.07 -10.77
CA ILE A 14 6.51 3.39 -10.44
C ILE A 14 5.97 2.70 -11.70
N GLU A 15 5.60 1.44 -11.55
CA GLU A 15 5.03 0.61 -12.59
C GLU A 15 3.66 0.09 -12.14
N ILE A 16 2.66 0.17 -13.02
CA ILE A 16 1.29 -0.24 -12.74
C ILE A 16 0.80 -1.12 -13.89
N ALA A 17 0.27 -2.29 -13.55
CA ALA A 17 -0.43 -3.17 -14.47
C ALA A 17 -1.82 -3.47 -13.90
N VAL A 18 -2.84 -3.47 -14.76
CA VAL A 18 -4.22 -3.83 -14.41
C VAL A 18 -4.58 -5.08 -15.20
N ASP A 19 -5.09 -6.12 -14.51
CA ASP A 19 -5.55 -7.37 -15.10
C ASP A 19 -4.54 -8.02 -16.08
N ASN A 20 -3.26 -8.00 -15.70
CA ASN A 20 -2.15 -8.48 -16.55
C ASN A 20 -2.05 -7.77 -17.92
N GLY A 21 -2.58 -6.56 -18.02
CA GLY A 21 -2.54 -5.71 -19.20
C GLY A 21 -1.20 -4.98 -19.37
N THR A 22 -1.21 -3.95 -20.22
CA THR A 22 0.00 -3.19 -20.54
C THR A 22 0.53 -2.45 -19.31
N VAL A 23 1.80 -2.67 -18.95
CA VAL A 23 2.46 -1.94 -17.86
C VAL A 23 2.59 -0.46 -18.22
N LYS A 24 2.10 0.40 -17.33
CA LYS A 24 2.36 1.83 -17.35
C LYS A 24 3.50 2.14 -16.40
N ARG A 25 4.54 2.81 -16.88
CA ARG A 25 5.73 3.19 -16.12
C ARG A 25 5.86 4.70 -16.07
N GLN A 26 6.11 5.23 -14.88
CA GLN A 26 6.51 6.61 -14.66
C GLN A 26 7.84 6.61 -13.94
N GLU A 27 8.78 7.42 -14.42
CA GLU A 27 10.12 7.56 -13.85
C GLU A 27 10.40 9.04 -13.61
N GLU A 28 10.97 9.36 -12.45
CA GLU A 28 11.37 10.71 -12.06
C GLU A 28 12.84 10.70 -11.65
N SER A 29 13.62 11.60 -12.23
CA SER A 29 15.07 11.68 -11.97
C SER A 29 15.40 12.81 -11.00
N LEU A 30 16.17 12.49 -9.96
CA LEU A 30 16.69 13.45 -8.99
C LEU A 30 18.18 13.67 -9.27
N PHE A 31 18.54 14.91 -9.61
CA PHE A 31 19.91 15.32 -9.94
C PHE A 31 20.72 15.84 -8.75
N GLN A 32 20.09 15.95 -7.57
CA GLN A 32 20.75 16.40 -6.33
C GLN A 32 21.13 15.21 -5.44
N PRO A 33 22.27 15.28 -4.73
CA PRO A 33 22.61 14.28 -3.72
C PRO A 33 21.57 14.33 -2.60
N VAL A 34 20.79 13.27 -2.46
CA VAL A 34 19.83 13.14 -1.35
C VAL A 34 20.58 12.52 -0.17
N SER A 35 20.59 13.22 0.97
CA SER A 35 21.12 12.69 2.22
C SER A 35 20.42 11.40 2.61
N GLU A 36 21.02 10.58 3.48
CA GLU A 36 20.31 9.45 4.08
C GLU A 36 19.06 9.99 4.81
N VAL A 37 17.89 9.70 4.26
CA VAL A 37 16.61 10.07 4.86
C VAL A 37 16.18 8.95 5.80
N ALA A 38 15.47 9.30 6.86
CA ALA A 38 14.74 8.36 7.69
C ALA A 38 13.23 8.43 7.35
N LEU A 39 12.74 7.54 6.49
CA LEU A 39 11.34 7.23 6.30
C LEU A 39 10.74 6.84 7.65
N GLY A 40 9.53 7.35 7.87
CA GLY A 40 8.66 6.87 8.94
C GLY A 40 8.09 5.48 8.64
N PRO A 41 7.11 5.04 9.44
CA PRO A 41 6.47 3.74 9.22
C PRO A 41 5.71 3.71 7.89
N ILE A 42 5.66 2.52 7.30
CA ILE A 42 4.88 2.22 6.10
C ILE A 42 3.45 1.91 6.51
N PHE A 43 2.49 2.48 5.80
CA PHE A 43 1.06 2.21 5.97
C PHE A 43 0.52 1.50 4.74
N LEU A 44 -0.39 0.57 4.95
CA LEU A 44 -1.06 -0.18 3.90
C LEU A 44 -2.57 0.00 4.07
N GLY A 45 -3.25 0.39 2.98
CA GLY A 45 -4.69 0.62 2.98
C GLY A 45 -5.10 2.05 3.32
N ASP A 46 -4.70 2.56 4.49
CA ASP A 46 -5.04 3.92 4.94
C ASP A 46 -3.97 4.50 5.88
N VAL A 47 -3.96 5.83 6.07
CA VAL A 47 -3.03 6.57 6.95
C VAL A 47 -3.80 7.20 8.12
N PRO A 48 -3.31 7.09 9.37
CA PRO A 48 -3.99 7.68 10.53
C PRO A 48 -4.20 9.20 10.41
N SER A 49 -5.39 9.67 10.78
CA SER A 49 -5.83 11.07 10.67
C SER A 49 -5.01 12.09 11.48
N HIS A 50 -4.23 11.65 12.46
CA HIS A 50 -3.41 12.51 13.32
C HIS A 50 -2.00 12.76 12.77
N ARG A 51 -1.68 12.26 11.57
CA ARG A 51 -0.39 12.49 10.92
C ARG A 51 -0.53 13.53 9.82
N ASP A 52 0.50 14.36 9.67
CA ASP A 52 0.59 15.31 8.57
C ASP A 52 0.57 14.55 7.25
N GLN A 53 -0.61 14.48 6.65
CA GLN A 53 -0.79 13.93 5.32
C GLN A 53 -0.26 14.95 4.31
N PRO A 54 0.55 14.54 3.31
CA PRO A 54 0.89 15.40 2.18
C PRO A 54 -0.37 16.04 1.61
N ALA A 55 -0.27 17.28 1.11
CA ALA A 55 -1.42 17.97 0.53
C ALA A 55 -2.07 17.16 -0.62
N SER A 56 -1.31 16.27 -1.27
CA SER A 56 -1.77 15.34 -2.31
C SER A 56 -2.65 14.19 -1.81
N THR A 57 -2.67 13.89 -0.50
CA THR A 57 -3.47 12.79 0.06
C THR A 57 -4.75 13.25 0.75
N ARG A 58 -5.01 14.56 0.87
CA ARG A 58 -6.14 15.15 1.60
C ARG A 58 -7.54 14.68 1.14
N GLU A 59 -7.65 14.09 -0.05
CA GLU A 59 -8.88 13.49 -0.60
C GLU A 59 -8.80 11.98 -0.85
N VAL A 60 -7.74 11.30 -0.38
CA VAL A 60 -7.59 9.87 -0.59
C VAL A 60 -8.48 9.13 0.40
N ARG A 61 -9.56 8.53 -0.11
CA ARG A 61 -10.31 7.51 0.62
C ARG A 61 -9.40 6.30 0.80
N GLY A 62 -9.38 5.73 2.01
CA GLY A 62 -8.66 4.49 2.28
C GLY A 62 -9.09 3.38 1.32
N PHE A 63 -8.16 2.51 0.97
CA PHE A 63 -8.39 1.37 0.09
C PHE A 63 -9.34 0.36 0.74
N VAL A 64 -10.36 -0.06 -0.01
CA VAL A 64 -11.27 -1.14 0.38
C VAL A 64 -11.17 -2.25 -0.66
N GLY A 65 -10.60 -3.37 -0.26
CA GLY A 65 -10.39 -4.52 -1.13
C GLY A 65 -9.38 -5.49 -0.56
N CYS A 66 -8.86 -6.34 -1.43
CA CYS A 66 -7.90 -7.37 -1.08
C CYS A 66 -6.49 -6.96 -1.49
N ILE A 67 -5.55 -7.06 -0.55
CA ILE A 67 -4.12 -6.90 -0.81
C ILE A 67 -3.45 -8.23 -0.48
N ARG A 68 -2.70 -8.75 -1.45
CA ARG A 68 -1.91 -9.98 -1.34
C ARG A 68 -0.51 -9.70 -1.88
N GLU A 69 0.46 -10.51 -1.43
CA GLU A 69 1.83 -10.49 -1.94
C GLU A 69 2.51 -9.10 -1.84
N LEU A 70 3.00 -8.77 -0.66
CA LEU A 70 3.79 -7.56 -0.44
C LEU A 70 5.27 -7.90 -0.43
N GLN A 71 6.04 -7.23 -1.30
CA GLN A 71 7.49 -7.30 -1.30
C GLN A 71 8.09 -5.91 -1.09
N VAL A 72 9.03 -5.79 -0.16
CA VAL A 72 9.76 -4.55 0.11
C VAL A 72 11.24 -4.85 0.04
N ASN A 73 11.97 -4.17 -0.84
CA ASN A 73 13.41 -4.39 -1.06
C ASN A 73 13.74 -5.87 -1.36
N ASN A 74 12.96 -6.50 -2.23
CA ASN A 74 13.08 -7.93 -2.58
C ASN A 74 12.87 -8.91 -1.41
N LYS A 75 12.34 -8.43 -0.27
CA LYS A 75 11.94 -9.28 0.84
C LYS A 75 10.43 -9.39 0.86
N ASP A 76 9.93 -10.62 0.79
CA ASP A 76 8.51 -10.90 0.98
C ASP A 76 8.12 -10.59 2.43
N ILE A 77 7.03 -9.84 2.59
CA ILE A 77 6.50 -9.43 3.88
C ILE A 77 5.21 -10.19 4.13
N TYR A 78 5.16 -10.95 5.22
CA TYR A 78 3.93 -11.56 5.66
C TYR A 78 3.04 -10.50 6.31
N ILE A 79 2.16 -9.88 5.52
CA ILE A 79 1.35 -8.71 5.89
C ILE A 79 0.72 -8.87 7.28
N ALA A 80 0.01 -9.98 7.52
CA ALA A 80 -0.72 -10.18 8.77
C ALA A 80 0.19 -10.50 9.98
N GLY A 81 1.38 -11.07 9.77
CA GLY A 81 2.29 -11.45 10.86
C GLY A 81 3.41 -10.47 11.15
N GLU A 82 3.77 -9.61 10.20
CA GLU A 82 4.81 -8.59 10.36
C GLU A 82 4.25 -7.18 10.61
N ALA A 83 2.93 -6.97 10.48
CA ALA A 83 2.30 -5.69 10.78
C ALA A 83 2.41 -5.34 12.28
N LEU A 84 2.75 -4.09 12.58
CA LEU A 84 2.73 -3.54 13.94
C LEU A 84 1.31 -3.41 14.50
N GLY A 85 0.29 -3.37 13.64
CA GLY A 85 -1.12 -3.28 13.99
C GLY A 85 -2.00 -3.15 12.75
N GLY A 86 -3.32 -3.32 12.94
CA GLY A 86 -4.31 -3.20 11.87
C GLY A 86 -5.69 -2.86 12.41
N ARG A 87 -6.55 -2.32 11.54
CA ARG A 87 -7.96 -1.99 11.87
C ARG A 87 -8.84 -2.42 10.69
N ASN A 88 -9.98 -3.03 10.99
CA ASN A 88 -10.95 -3.50 9.99
C ASN A 88 -10.34 -4.46 8.93
N ILE A 89 -9.38 -5.28 9.35
CA ILE A 89 -8.72 -6.27 8.48
C ILE A 89 -9.49 -7.59 8.57
N HIS A 90 -9.83 -8.16 7.41
CA HIS A 90 -10.48 -9.46 7.28
C HIS A 90 -9.75 -10.28 6.22
N ASN A 91 -9.81 -11.61 6.34
CA ASN A 91 -9.27 -12.49 5.31
C ASN A 91 -10.15 -12.41 4.05
N CYS A 92 -9.51 -12.31 2.89
CA CYS A 92 -10.22 -12.23 1.61
C CYS A 92 -10.94 -13.52 1.21
N ASP A 93 -10.41 -14.66 1.64
CA ASP A 93 -10.91 -15.97 1.23
C ASP A 93 -12.05 -16.48 2.13
N THR A 94 -12.57 -15.67 3.06
CA THR A 94 -13.74 -16.05 3.85
C THR A 94 -15.01 -15.77 3.06
N PRO A 95 -15.82 -16.79 2.73
CA PRO A 95 -17.10 -16.58 2.07
C PRO A 95 -18.06 -15.87 3.04
N VAL A 96 -18.17 -14.55 2.89
CA VAL A 96 -18.89 -13.64 3.80
C VAL A 96 -20.35 -14.09 4.01
N CYS A 97 -21.00 -14.59 2.97
CA CYS A 97 -22.38 -15.05 3.04
C CYS A 97 -22.57 -16.45 3.66
N GLN A 98 -21.51 -17.24 3.86
CA GLN A 98 -21.62 -18.61 4.37
C GLN A 98 -22.16 -18.66 5.81
N HIS A 99 -21.96 -17.60 6.59
CA HIS A 99 -22.41 -17.52 7.97
C HIS A 99 -23.79 -16.84 8.16
N LEU A 100 -24.54 -16.62 7.07
CA LEU A 100 -25.83 -15.93 7.05
C LEU A 100 -25.83 -14.65 7.92
N PRO A 101 -24.97 -13.66 7.62
CA PRO A 101 -24.84 -12.45 8.44
C PRO A 101 -26.08 -11.54 8.36
N CYS A 102 -26.80 -11.56 7.24
CA CYS A 102 -27.98 -10.73 7.01
C CYS A 102 -29.20 -11.28 7.78
N ARG A 103 -29.89 -10.41 8.53
CA ARG A 103 -31.13 -10.74 9.25
C ARG A 103 -32.33 -10.07 8.60
N ASN A 104 -33.55 -10.45 9.02
CA ASN A 104 -34.81 -9.78 8.65
C ASN A 104 -35.08 -9.70 7.14
N GLY A 105 -34.77 -10.77 6.40
CA GLY A 105 -35.00 -10.83 4.94
C GLY A 105 -33.98 -10.07 4.10
N GLY A 106 -32.86 -9.61 4.69
CA GLY A 106 -31.75 -9.04 3.94
C GLY A 106 -31.11 -10.06 2.99
N THR A 107 -30.76 -9.63 1.79
CA THR A 107 -30.03 -10.45 0.81
C THR A 107 -28.54 -10.16 0.93
N CYS A 108 -27.74 -11.23 1.05
CA CYS A 108 -26.28 -11.14 1.04
C CYS A 108 -25.79 -11.09 -0.42
N VAL A 109 -24.90 -10.14 -0.73
CA VAL A 109 -24.31 -9.92 -2.07
C VAL A 109 -22.80 -9.81 -1.98
#